data_AF-A0A846BV20-F1
#
_entry.id   AF-A0A846BV20-F1
#
_cell.length_a   1.000
_cell.length_b   1.000
_cell.length_c   1.000
_cell.angle_alpha   90.00
_cell.angle_beta   90.00
_cell.angle_gamma   90.00
#
_symmetry.space_group_name_H-M   'P 1'
#
loop_
_entity.id
_entity.type
_entity.pdbx_description
1 polymer ?
#
loop_
_entity_poly.entity_id
_entity_poly.type
_entity_poly.pdbx_seq_one_letter_code
_entity_poly.pdbx_strand_id
1 'polypeptide(L)' 'DLWGDAVNTASRMESHGVAGKIHLTASTYKYLRDKYLFEDRGQITVKGKGEMSTYFLVGRKVDRW' A
#
# COMPACT_ATOMS: atom_id res chain seq x y z
N ASP A 1 -3.26 -18.47 14.44
CA ASP A 1 -3.66 -17.92 13.14
C ASP A 1 -4.35 -16.57 13.39
N LEU A 2 -4.23 -15.62 12.45
CA LEU A 2 -4.70 -14.25 12.59
C LEU A 2 -5.71 -13.93 11.48
N TRP A 3 -6.88 -13.45 11.87
CA TRP A 3 -8.03 -13.23 10.99
C TRP A 3 -8.57 -11.80 11.10
N GLY A 4 -9.10 -11.27 10.00
CA GLY A 4 -9.75 -9.96 9.97
C GLY A 4 -9.64 -9.26 8.62
N ASP A 5 -10.35 -8.14 8.49
CA ASP A 5 -10.41 -7.35 7.26
C ASP A 5 -9.04 -6.82 6.83
N ALA A 6 -8.20 -6.43 7.79
CA ALA A 6 -6.84 -5.98 7.53
C ALA A 6 -5.97 -7.09 6.92
N VAL A 7 -6.07 -8.33 7.43
CA VAL A 7 -5.34 -9.49 6.92
C VAL A 7 -5.81 -9.85 5.52
N ASN A 8 -7.14 -9.87 5.32
CA ASN A 8 -7.73 -10.11 3.99
C ASN A 8 -7.25 -9.05 2.99
N THR A 9 -7.26 -7.78 3.37
CA THR A 9 -6.81 -6.69 2.50
C THR A 9 -5.31 -6.81 2.19
N ALA A 10 -4.47 -7.12 3.17
CA ALA A 10 -3.04 -7.32 2.98
C ALA A 10 -2.74 -8.46 1.99
N SER A 11 -3.43 -9.61 2.12
CA SER A 11 -3.32 -10.71 1.17
C SER A 11 -3.74 -10.31 -0.26
N ARG A 12 -4.79 -9.48 -0.40
CA ARG A 12 -5.17 -8.94 -1.72
C ARG A 12 -4.11 -7.99 -2.29
N MET A 13 -3.54 -7.11 -1.47
CA MET A 13 -2.47 -6.20 -1.92
C MET A 13 -1.24 -6.96 -2.39
N GLU A 14 -0.86 -8.03 -1.68
CA GLU A 14 0.25 -8.91 -2.08
C GLU A 14 -0.03 -9.59 -3.42
N SER A 15 -1.21 -10.19 -3.60
CA SER A 15 -1.58 -10.86 -4.87
C SER A 15 -1.59 -9.95 -6.09
N HIS A 16 -1.77 -8.64 -5.88
CA HIS A 16 -1.73 -7.60 -6.93
C HIS A 16 -0.41 -6.83 -6.92
N GLY A 17 0.55 -7.25 -6.09
CA GLY A 17 1.85 -6.63 -5.93
C GLY A 17 2.80 -6.94 -7.08
N VAL A 18 3.95 -6.29 -7.03
CA VAL A 18 5.06 -6.52 -7.96
C VAL A 18 6.25 -7.01 -7.14
N ALA A 19 6.93 -8.05 -7.61
CA ALA A 19 8.09 -8.61 -6.93
C ALA A 19 9.14 -7.52 -6.66
N GLY A 20 9.67 -7.49 -5.43
CA GLY A 20 10.65 -6.50 -4.99
C GLY A 20 10.07 -5.12 -4.66
N LYS A 21 8.76 -4.88 -4.79
CA LYS A 21 8.09 -3.65 -4.36
C LYS A 21 7.25 -3.88 -3.10
N ILE A 22 7.13 -2.84 -2.27
CA ILE A 22 6.24 -2.83 -1.10
C ILE A 22 4.96 -2.10 -1.49
N HIS A 23 3.85 -2.83 -1.59
CA HIS A 23 2.54 -2.34 -2.01
C HIS A 23 1.71 -1.86 -0.82
N LEU A 24 1.09 -0.69 -0.93
CA LEU A 24 0.30 -0.08 0.13
C LEU A 24 -1.08 0.33 -0.35
N THR A 25 -2.04 0.23 0.57
CA THR A 25 -3.36 0.86 0.45
C THR A 25 -3.26 2.38 0.64
N ALA A 26 -4.27 3.11 0.19
CA ALA A 26 -4.41 4.53 0.47
C ALA A 26 -4.48 4.87 1.97
N SER A 27 -5.03 3.99 2.80
CA SER A 27 -5.06 4.21 4.26
C SER A 27 -3.65 4.20 4.85
N THR A 28 -2.83 3.19 4.54
CA THR A 28 -1.45 3.11 5.03
C THR A 28 -0.60 4.25 4.49
N TYR A 29 -0.77 4.60 3.21
CA TYR A 29 -0.13 5.78 2.62
C TYR A 29 -0.39 7.06 3.42
N LYS A 30 -1.65 7.33 3.82
CA LYS A 30 -2.00 8.54 4.60
C LYS A 30 -1.25 8.66 5.92
N TYR A 31 -0.90 7.55 6.58
CA TYR A 31 -0.15 7.57 7.84
C TYR A 31 1.36 7.73 7.64
N LEU A 32 1.88 7.36 6.46
CA LEU A 32 3.33 7.30 6.19
C LEU A 32 3.83 8.39 5.24
N ARG A 33 2.93 9.09 4.54
CA ARG A 33 3.23 10.10 3.51
C ARG A 33 4.23 11.17 3.94
N ASP A 34 4.30 11.51 5.22
CA ASP A 34 5.20 12.57 5.69
C ASP A 34 6.62 12.07 5.98
N LYS A 35 6.81 10.75 6.13
CA LYS A 35 8.10 10.11 6.47
C LYS A 35 8.74 9.34 5.32
N TYR A 36 7.97 8.99 4.29
CA TYR A 36 8.41 8.15 3.19
C TYR A 36 8.01 8.73 1.83
N LEU A 37 8.68 8.23 0.80
CA LEU A 37 8.42 8.51 -0.62
C LEU A 37 7.65 7.36 -1.22
N PHE A 38 6.72 7.69 -2.12
CA PHE A 38 5.81 6.75 -2.74
C PHE A 38 5.67 7.02 -4.23
N GLU A 39 5.45 5.96 -5.00
CA GLU A 39 5.03 5.98 -6.39
C GLU A 39 3.53 5.67 -6.44
N ASP A 40 2.75 6.48 -7.16
CA ASP A 40 1.34 6.18 -7.40
C ASP A 40 1.24 4.96 -8.31
N ARG A 41 0.51 3.94 -7.85
CA ARG A 41 0.24 2.74 -8.66
C ARG A 41 -1.10 2.84 -9.39
N GLY A 42 -1.92 3.83 -9.04
CA GLY A 42 -3.28 3.98 -9.54
C GLY A 42 -4.27 3.07 -8.81
N GLN A 43 -5.41 2.85 -9.46
CA GLN A 43 -6.50 2.07 -8.88
C GLN A 43 -6.42 0.59 -9.26
N ILE A 44 -6.78 -0.28 -8.32
CA ILE A 44 -6.97 -1.71 -8.55
C ILE A 44 -8.33 -2.16 -8.03
N THR A 45 -8.94 -3.14 -8.70
CA THR A 45 -10.20 -3.75 -8.24
C THR A 45 -9.91 -4.83 -7.21
N VAL A 46 -10.40 -4.65 -5.99
CA VAL A 46 -10.22 -5.60 -4.89
C VAL A 46 -11.57 -6.23 -4.52
N LYS A 47 -11.61 -7.56 -4.50
CA LYS A 47 -12.82 -8.31 -4.15
C LYS A 47 -13.34 -7.89 -2.77
N GLY A 48 -14.59 -7.43 -2.72
CA GLY A 48 -15.26 -6.99 -1.49
C GLY A 48 -14.91 -5.56 -1.04
N LYS A 49 -14.06 -4.85 -1.78
CA LYS A 49 -13.68 -3.45 -1.51
C LYS A 49 -13.95 -2.50 -2.67
N GLY A 50 -14.13 -3.02 -3.89
CA GLY A 50 -14.28 -2.20 -5.09
C GLY A 50 -12.94 -1.67 -5.57
N GLU A 51 -12.95 -0.50 -6.19
CA GLU A 51 -11.72 0.16 -6.64
C GLU A 51 -10.97 0.79 -5.48
N MET A 52 -9.67 0.53 -5.41
CA MET A 52 -8.79 1.04 -4.36
C MET A 52 -7.59 1.72 -4.99
N SER A 53 -7.33 2.98 -4.62
CA SER A 53 -6.06 3.64 -4.91
C SER A 53 -4.93 3.01 -4.10
N THR A 54 -3.81 2.78 -4.77
CA THR A 54 -2.66 2.07 -4.21
C THR A 54 -1.34 2.73 -4.57
N TYR A 55 -0.32 2.41 -3.78
CA TYR A 55 0.99 3.07 -3.85
C TYR A 55 2.10 2.05 -3.67
N PHE A 56 3.26 2.31 -4.26
CA PHE A 56 4.49 1.58 -3.92
C PHE A 56 5.40 2.45 -3.04
N LEU A 57 5.95 1.86 -1.97
CA LEU A 57 7.01 2.51 -1.20
C LEU A 57 8.27 2.61 -2.07
N VAL A 58 8.84 3.80 -2.17
CA VAL A 58 10.10 4.03 -2.91
C VAL A 58 11.28 4.16 -1.96
N GLY A 59 11.08 4.80 -0.80
CA GLY A 59 12.16 4.98 0.17
C GLY A 59 11.77 5.89 1.33
N ARG A 60 12.72 6.14 2.23
CA ARG A 60 12.51 7.05 3.36
C ARG A 60 12.81 8.49 2.92
N LYS A 61 12.02 9.46 3.39
CA LYS A 61 12.37 10.87 3.25
C LYS A 61 13.58 11.14 4.15
N VAL A 62 14.63 11.70 3.56
CA VAL A 62 15.80 12.15 4.32
C VAL A 62 15.50 13.56 4.79
N ASP A 63 15.38 13.74 6.10
CA ASP A 63 15.33 15.09 6.69
C ASP A 63 16.69 15.75 6.41
N ARG A 64 16.69 16.75 5.52
CA ARG A 64 17.84 17.62 5.34
C ARG A 64 17.71 18.72 6.38
N TRP A 65 18.67 18.73 7.31
CA TRP A 65 18.85 19.76 8.34
C TRP A 65 19.43 21.02 7.71
#